data_AF-A0A2V7ESN1-F1
#
_entry.id   AF-A0A2V7ESN1-F1
#
_cell.length_a   1.000
_cell.length_b   1.000
_cell.length_c   1.000
_cell.angle_alpha   90.00
_cell.angle_beta   90.00
_cell.angle_gamma   90.00
#
_symmetry.space_group_name_H-M   'P 1'
#
loop_
_entity.id
_entity.type
_entity.pdbx_description
1 polymer ?
#
loop_
_entity_poly.entity_id
_entity_poly.type
_entity_poly.pdbx_seq_one_letter_code
_entity_poly.pdbx_strand_id
1 'polypeptide(L)'
;MTPRVVYVDATTPDLVDSFTRKTFTWMVESVREEALAARIIDAATFDAGIRDLYRAAEPDGVFCYTFFKGLAAKPAHLPREGSNGRDV
;
A
#
# COMPACT_ATOMS: atom_id res chain seq x y z
N MET A 1 -17.34 -0.46 3.09
CA MET A 1 -16.01 -0.18 2.49
C MET A 1 -16.11 -0.46 0.99
N THR A 2 -15.51 0.36 0.12
CA THR A 2 -15.52 0.13 -1.34
C THR A 2 -14.10 0.01 -1.89
N PRO A 3 -13.79 -0.99 -2.74
CA PRO A 3 -12.50 -1.10 -3.40
C PRO A 3 -12.33 -0.01 -4.47
N ARG A 4 -11.10 0.45 -4.65
CA ARG A 4 -10.65 1.43 -5.65
C ARG A 4 -9.41 0.86 -6.29
N VAL A 5 -9.63 0.05 -7.33
CA VAL A 5 -8.56 -0.62 -8.07
C VAL A 5 -7.90 0.39 -9.01
N VAL A 6 -6.59 0.45 -8.96
CA VAL A 6 -5.73 1.10 -9.95
C VAL A 6 -5.10 -0.02 -10.77
N TYR A 7 -5.48 -0.07 -12.04
CA TYR A 7 -4.90 -0.98 -13.03
C TYR A 7 -3.98 -0.16 -13.93
N VAL A 8 -2.73 -0.58 -14.05
CA VAL A 8 -1.68 0.13 -14.79
C VAL A 8 -1.03 -0.82 -15.78
N ASP A 9 -0.98 -0.42 -17.05
CA ASP A 9 -0.35 -1.12 -18.16
C ASP A 9 0.13 -0.10 -19.22
N ALA A 10 0.62 -0.58 -20.36
CA ALA A 10 1.10 0.27 -21.46
C ALA A 10 0.05 1.26 -22.03
N THR A 11 -1.24 1.07 -21.77
CA THR A 11 -2.30 2.01 -22.21
C THR A 11 -2.39 3.26 -21.33
N THR A 12 -1.71 3.26 -20.17
CA THR A 12 -1.70 4.36 -19.19
C THR A 12 -0.27 4.81 -18.85
N PRO A 13 0.49 5.32 -19.83
CA PRO A 13 1.93 5.60 -19.68
C PRO A 13 2.27 6.55 -18.53
N ASP A 14 1.41 7.54 -18.25
CA ASP A 14 1.60 8.46 -17.11
C ASP A 14 1.52 7.72 -15.77
N LEU A 15 0.67 6.70 -15.64
CA LEU A 15 0.58 5.87 -14.43
C LEU A 15 1.70 4.84 -14.36
N VAL A 16 2.18 4.32 -15.49
CA VAL A 16 3.37 3.46 -15.53
C VAL A 16 4.57 4.19 -14.92
N ASP A 17 4.80 5.45 -15.31
CA ASP A 17 5.87 6.27 -14.77
C ASP A 17 5.58 6.71 -13.32
N SER A 18 4.46 7.36 -13.07
CA SER A 18 4.18 7.97 -11.76
C SER A 18 3.85 6.95 -10.67
N PHE A 19 3.03 5.94 -10.96
CA PHE A 19 2.53 4.98 -9.98
C PHE A 19 3.47 3.78 -9.84
N THR A 20 3.80 3.09 -10.93
CA THR A 20 4.64 1.89 -10.86
C THR A 20 6.09 2.23 -10.56
N ARG A 21 6.73 3.12 -11.36
CA ARG A 21 8.17 3.44 -11.19
C ARG A 21 8.43 4.40 -10.02
N LYS A 22 7.83 5.59 -10.06
CA LYS A 22 8.18 6.68 -9.12
C LYS A 22 7.52 6.59 -7.75
N THR A 23 6.47 5.77 -7.61
CA THR A 23 5.80 5.58 -6.30
C THR A 23 6.09 4.21 -5.74
N PHE A 24 5.59 3.13 -6.35
CA PHE A 24 5.68 1.79 -5.75
C PHE A 24 7.09 1.20 -5.79
N THR A 25 7.78 1.27 -6.93
CA THR A 25 9.16 0.78 -7.01
C THR A 25 10.05 1.56 -6.05
N TRP A 26 9.99 2.89 -6.08
CA TRP A 26 10.74 3.74 -5.14
C TRP A 26 10.42 3.46 -3.67
N MET A 27 9.16 3.25 -3.29
CA MET A 27 8.80 2.89 -1.91
C MET A 27 9.49 1.60 -1.47
N VAL A 28 9.57 0.59 -2.35
CA VAL A 28 10.27 -0.66 -2.03
C VAL A 28 11.78 -0.40 -1.98
N GLU A 29 12.37 0.29 -2.96
CA GLU A 29 13.79 0.64 -2.96
C GLU A 29 14.22 1.39 -1.68
N SER A 30 13.37 2.29 -1.19
CA SER A 30 13.66 3.14 -0.03
C SER A 30 13.87 2.37 1.27
N VAL A 31 13.34 1.16 1.39
CA VAL A 31 13.46 0.34 2.61
C VAL A 31 14.59 -0.68 2.53
N ARG A 32 15.44 -0.61 1.50
CA ARG A 32 16.50 -1.59 1.25
C ARG A 32 17.41 -1.77 2.45
N GLU A 33 18.01 -0.68 2.93
CA GLU A 33 19.02 -0.76 3.99
C GLU A 33 18.41 -1.27 5.31
N GLU A 34 17.19 -0.86 5.64
CA GLU A 34 16.46 -1.39 6.80
C GLU A 34 16.15 -2.87 6.66
N ALA A 35 15.72 -3.33 5.48
CA ALA A 35 15.39 -4.73 5.22
C ALA A 35 16.64 -5.64 5.33
N LEU A 36 17.79 -5.17 4.83
CA LEU A 36 19.07 -5.89 4.92
C LEU A 36 19.58 -5.91 6.36
N ALA A 37 19.55 -4.77 7.07
CA ALA A 37 19.95 -4.68 8.46
C ALA A 37 19.09 -5.57 9.37
N ALA A 38 17.79 -5.65 9.10
CA ALA A 38 16.85 -6.52 9.80
C ALA A 38 16.98 -8.00 9.39
N ARG A 39 17.82 -8.34 8.41
CA ARG A 39 18.00 -9.70 7.85
C ARG A 39 16.69 -10.34 7.38
N ILE A 40 15.76 -9.53 6.87
CA ILE A 40 14.50 -10.01 6.30
C ILE A 40 14.76 -10.70 4.95
N ILE A 41 15.76 -10.22 4.21
CA ILE A 41 16.11 -10.62 2.85
C ILE A 41 17.59 -10.32 2.60
N ASP A 42 18.24 -11.03 1.68
CA ASP A 42 19.61 -10.73 1.26
C ASP A 42 19.65 -9.70 0.12
N ALA A 43 20.81 -9.07 -0.09
CA ALA A 43 20.98 -8.01 -1.06
C ALA A 43 20.72 -8.46 -2.50
N ALA A 44 21.18 -9.66 -2.89
CA ALA A 44 21.05 -10.12 -4.27
C ALA A 44 19.57 -10.39 -4.62
N THR A 45 18.83 -11.00 -3.69
CA THR A 45 17.39 -11.26 -3.84
C THR A 45 16.61 -9.96 -3.86
N PHE A 46 16.93 -9.00 -2.98
CA PHE A 46 16.28 -7.69 -2.96
C PHE A 46 16.49 -6.93 -4.28
N ASP A 47 17.74 -6.85 -4.73
CA ASP A 47 18.11 -6.12 -5.96
C ASP A 47 17.49 -6.80 -7.20
N ALA A 48 17.30 -8.13 -7.18
CA ALA A 48 16.54 -8.83 -8.21
C ALA A 48 15.06 -8.43 -8.20
N GLY A 49 14.42 -8.37 -7.02
CA GLY A 49 13.03 -7.94 -6.90
C GLY A 49 12.80 -6.51 -7.40
N ILE A 50 13.73 -5.58 -7.15
CA ILE A 50 13.65 -4.22 -7.70
C ILE A 50 13.70 -4.22 -9.23
N ARG A 51 14.59 -5.02 -9.84
CA ARG A 51 14.63 -5.16 -11.30
C ARG A 51 13.33 -5.73 -11.86
N ASP A 52 12.74 -6.69 -11.17
CA ASP A 52 11.45 -7.27 -11.57
C ASP A 52 10.30 -6.25 -11.47
N LEU A 53 10.32 -5.36 -10.47
CA LEU A 53 9.37 -4.24 -10.37
C LEU A 53 9.51 -3.27 -11.54
N TYR A 54 10.73 -2.92 -11.93
CA TYR A 54 10.95 -2.11 -13.13
C TYR A 54 10.53 -2.82 -14.42
N ARG A 55 10.74 -4.15 -14.52
CA ARG A 55 10.25 -4.95 -15.65
C ARG A 55 8.73 -4.92 -15.75
N ALA A 56 8.01 -4.91 -14.63
CA ALA A 56 6.55 -4.82 -14.62
C ALA A 56 6.01 -3.49 -15.19
N ALA A 57 6.89 -2.50 -15.41
CA ALA A 57 6.59 -1.22 -16.04
C ALA A 57 7.01 -1.16 -17.53
N GLU A 58 7.40 -2.29 -18.13
CA GLU A 58 7.69 -2.40 -19.57
C GLU A 58 6.40 -2.61 -20.40
N PRO A 59 6.44 -2.55 -21.75
CA PRO A 59 5.22 -2.54 -22.58
C PRO A 59 4.29 -3.74 -22.44
N ASP A 60 4.79 -4.90 -21.97
CA ASP A 60 4.02 -6.11 -21.69
C ASP A 60 3.71 -6.30 -20.20
N GLY A 61 4.08 -5.34 -19.36
CA GLY A 61 3.91 -5.36 -17.92
C GLY A 61 2.56 -4.83 -17.46
N VAL A 62 2.13 -5.31 -16.28
CA VAL A 62 0.90 -4.89 -15.62
C VAL A 62 1.17 -4.73 -14.13
N PHE A 63 0.65 -3.65 -13.53
CA PHE A 63 0.66 -3.40 -12.09
C PHE A 63 -0.76 -3.13 -11.58
N CYS A 64 -1.17 -3.85 -10.54
CA CYS A 64 -2.49 -3.74 -9.94
C CYS A 64 -2.37 -3.41 -8.46
N TYR A 65 -3.05 -2.36 -8.02
CA TYR A 65 -3.12 -2.00 -6.59
C TYR A 65 -4.54 -1.60 -6.21
N THR A 66 -5.00 -1.99 -5.02
CA THR A 66 -6.35 -1.67 -4.56
C THR A 66 -6.31 -0.82 -3.30
N PHE A 67 -6.78 0.43 -3.41
CA PHE A 67 -7.13 1.24 -2.25
C PHE A 67 -8.53 0.87 -1.77
N PHE A 68 -8.83 1.14 -0.49
CA PHE A 68 -10.18 0.98 0.04
C PHE A 68 -10.69 2.28 0.64
N LYS A 69 -11.88 2.71 0.21
CA LYS A 69 -12.57 3.87 0.79
C LYS A 69 -13.62 3.41 1.80
N GLY A 70 -13.38 3.72 3.07
CA GLY A 70 -14.35 3.56 4.16
C GLY A 70 -15.02 4.90 4.49
N LEU A 71 -16.27 4.83 4.96
CA LEU A 71 -16.98 5.94 5.58
C LEU A 71 -17.50 5.44 6.92
N ALA A 72 -17.34 6.24 7.97
CA ALA A 72 -17.84 5.93 9.31
C ALA A 72 -18.46 7.19 9.91
N ALA A 73 -19.56 7.02 10.65
CA ALA A 73 -20.18 8.06 11.45
C ALA A 73 -20.27 7.57 12.90
N LYS A 74 -19.97 8.46 13.85
CA LYS A 74 -20.24 8.16 15.27
C LYS A 74 -21.77 8.08 15.45
N PRO A 75 -22.31 7.05 16.11
CA PRO A 75 -23.73 7.01 16.46
C PRO A 75 -24.12 8.23 17.31
N ALA A 76 -25.27 8.84 17.01
CA ALA A 76 -25.76 10.04 17.71
C ALA A 76 -26.11 9.78 19.19
N HIS A 77 -26.29 8.52 19.58
CA HIS A 77 -26.55 8.14 20.96
C HIS A 77 -25.87 6.80 21.27
N LEU A 78 -24.80 6.85 22.09
CA LEU A 78 -24.39 5.69 22.87
C LEU A 78 -25.23 5.78 24.16
N PRO A 79 -25.95 4.71 24.59
CA PRO A 79 -26.53 4.68 25.92
C PRO A 79 -25.43 5.08 26.90
N ARG A 80 -25.71 6.06 27.78
CA ARG A 80 -24.82 6.30 28.93
C ARG A 80 -24.80 4.98 29.70
N GLU A 81 -23.66 4.32 29.74
CA GLU A 81 -23.40 3.31 30.77
C GLU A 81 -23.77 3.99 32.09
N GLY A 82 -24.77 3.46 32.77
CA GLY A 82 -25.33 4.06 33.97
C GLY A 82 -24.21 4.37 34.93
N SER A 83 -24.21 5.60 35.46
CA SER A 83 -23.48 5.90 36.68
C SER A 83 -23.89 4.88 37.72
N ASN A 84 -23.00 3.92 38.00
CA ASN A 84 -23.23 2.94 39.04
C ASN A 84 -23.33 3.72 40.36
N GLY A 85 -24.56 3.84 40.87
CA GLY A 85 -24.82 4.45 42.16
C GLY A 85 -24.01 3.75 43.22
N ARG A 86 -23.04 4.46 43.79
CA ARG A 86 -22.55 4.20 45.15
C ARG A 86 -22.89 5.42 45.99
N ASP A 87 -24.16 5.47 46.37
CA ASP A 87 -24.56 6.06 47.65
C ASP A 87 -24.86 4.89 48.59
N VAL A 88 -23.79 4.35 49.20
CA VAL A 88 -23.69 3.87 50.59
C VAL A 88 -22.23 4.00 51.00
#